data_AF-A0A971GYM4-F1
#
_entry.id   AF-A0A971GYM4-F1
#
_cell.length_a   1.000
_cell.length_b   1.000
_cell.length_c   1.000
_cell.angle_alpha   90.00
_cell.angle_beta   90.00
_cell.angle_gamma   90.00
#
_symmetry.space_group_name_H-M   'P 1'
#
loop_
_entity.id
_entity.type
_entity.pdbx_description
1 polymer ?
#
loop_
_entity_poly.entity_id
_entity_poly.type
_entity_poly.pdbx_seq_one_letter_code
_entity_poly.pdbx_strand_id
1 'polypeptide(L)'
;MLKFISVFWIDAVSEAEYTAATQAMEQMIMHLTLRTPSALEHPPLRLRLYGNWFIPALMPHAPYWGIQWYVDQTYQAELDRVIAPDLLELIRKEPWQEASPHYDLVMIDLPLTDMPAPLARLRSDYATLSNSLHGLAAVISVNEVRKLHSLEQEAGIRRLARHALGHMLGAIDLARQEQVERRGTEMHCTNRCVMRHAADAAELAELAQDEAALEWDFCPLCTRSLDSLFKHEIFSSN
;
A
#
# COMPACT_ATOMS: atom_id res chain seq x y z
N MET A 1 15.67 16.46 3.27
CA MET A 1 14.24 16.77 3.05
C MET A 1 13.46 15.66 3.76
N LEU A 2 12.45 15.99 4.55
CA LEU A 2 11.66 14.97 5.26
C LEU A 2 10.92 14.10 4.24
N LYS A 3 11.05 12.78 4.36
CA LYS A 3 10.21 11.85 3.59
C LYS A 3 8.74 12.10 3.89
N PHE A 4 7.90 11.78 2.92
CA PHE A 4 6.44 11.87 3.01
C PHE A 4 5.85 10.65 2.31
N ILE A 5 4.54 10.46 2.47
CA ILE A 5 3.78 9.45 1.74
C ILE A 5 2.84 10.17 0.78
N SER A 6 3.04 9.98 -0.52
CA SER A 6 2.08 10.38 -1.54
C SER A 6 0.95 9.35 -1.58
N VAL A 7 -0.29 9.84 -1.67
CA VAL A 7 -1.46 8.99 -1.88
C VAL A 7 -2.19 9.51 -3.12
N PHE A 8 -2.38 8.63 -4.09
CA PHE A 8 -3.05 8.94 -5.35
C PHE A 8 -4.01 7.83 -5.76
N TRP A 9 -5.03 8.20 -6.52
CA TRP A 9 -6.08 7.30 -6.93
C TRP A 9 -6.62 7.71 -8.30
N ILE A 10 -7.08 6.74 -9.09
CA ILE A 10 -7.79 7.04 -10.34
C ILE A 10 -9.23 7.52 -10.04
N ASP A 11 -9.82 8.28 -10.96
CA ASP A 11 -11.13 8.94 -10.77
C ASP A 11 -12.25 8.02 -10.31
N ALA A 12 -12.18 6.74 -10.68
CA ALA A 12 -13.21 5.78 -10.36
C ALA A 12 -13.15 5.26 -8.91
N VAL A 13 -12.11 5.59 -8.14
CA VAL A 13 -12.08 5.36 -6.68
C VAL A 13 -12.92 6.44 -5.99
N SER A 14 -13.92 6.01 -5.22
CA SER A 14 -14.87 6.92 -4.59
C SER A 14 -14.29 7.65 -3.37
N GLU A 15 -14.94 8.75 -2.98
CA GLU A 15 -14.57 9.52 -1.80
C GLU A 15 -14.58 8.72 -0.50
N ALA A 16 -15.57 7.85 -0.31
CA ALA A 16 -15.63 6.98 0.86
C ALA A 16 -14.42 6.03 0.92
N GLU A 17 -13.99 5.50 -0.23
CA GLU A 17 -12.89 4.54 -0.31
C GLU A 17 -11.55 5.20 0.00
N TYR A 18 -11.20 6.32 -0.65
CA TYR A 18 -9.92 6.98 -0.34
C TYR A 18 -9.92 7.58 1.07
N THR A 19 -11.07 8.05 1.57
CA THR A 19 -11.18 8.58 2.94
C THR A 19 -10.94 7.49 3.98
N ALA A 20 -11.51 6.29 3.78
CA ALA A 20 -11.28 5.16 4.66
C ALA A 20 -9.79 4.77 4.70
N ALA A 21 -9.13 4.72 3.54
CA ALA A 21 -7.70 4.41 3.44
C ALA A 21 -6.83 5.47 4.14
N THR A 22 -7.03 6.75 3.83
CA THR A 22 -6.19 7.84 4.36
C THR A 22 -6.37 8.01 5.87
N GLN A 23 -7.59 7.90 6.39
CA GLN A 23 -7.83 7.91 7.84
C GLN A 23 -7.10 6.75 8.55
N ALA A 24 -7.11 5.56 7.96
CA ALA A 24 -6.42 4.41 8.53
C ALA A 24 -4.89 4.61 8.58
N MET A 25 -4.32 5.23 7.54
CA MET A 25 -2.90 5.60 7.48
C MET A 25 -2.55 6.69 8.49
N GLU A 26 -3.36 7.76 8.57
CA GLU A 26 -3.17 8.85 9.55
C GLU A 26 -3.18 8.32 10.99
N GLN A 27 -4.13 7.44 11.32
CA GLN A 27 -4.21 6.79 12.62
C GLN A 27 -2.96 5.97 12.92
N MET A 28 -2.47 5.18 11.96
CA MET A 28 -1.25 4.39 12.12
C MET A 28 -0.01 5.29 12.34
N ILE A 29 0.15 6.35 11.54
CA ILE A 29 1.27 7.30 11.68
C ILE A 29 1.20 8.00 13.04
N MET A 30 0.03 8.49 13.44
CA MET A 30 -0.17 9.12 14.73
C MET A 30 0.20 8.18 15.88
N HIS A 31 -0.22 6.91 15.80
CA HIS A 31 0.14 5.91 16.80
C HIS A 31 1.66 5.70 16.87
N LEU A 32 2.34 5.53 15.74
CA LEU A 32 3.80 5.39 15.68
C LEU A 32 4.54 6.61 16.25
N THR A 33 4.06 7.82 15.96
CA THR A 33 4.59 9.06 16.54
C THR A 33 4.44 9.07 18.06
N LEU A 34 3.26 8.74 18.59
CA LEU A 34 3.02 8.73 20.03
C LEU A 34 3.80 7.64 20.78
N ARG A 35 4.10 6.52 20.12
CA ARG A 35 4.93 5.43 20.68
C ARG A 35 6.43 5.76 20.71
N THR A 36 6.87 6.79 20.00
CA THR A 36 8.27 7.17 19.88
C THR A 36 8.46 8.54 20.51
N PRO A 37 8.78 8.65 21.83
CA PRO A 37 8.86 9.95 22.50
C PRO A 37 9.79 10.96 21.82
N SER A 38 10.92 10.49 21.28
CA SER A 38 11.87 11.32 20.53
C SER A 38 11.34 11.79 19.17
N ALA A 39 10.31 11.15 18.61
CA ALA A 39 9.65 11.61 17.39
C ALA A 39 8.81 12.88 17.62
N LEU A 40 8.46 13.22 18.86
CA LEU A 40 7.71 14.44 19.18
C LEU A 40 8.52 15.73 18.94
N GLU A 41 9.85 15.61 18.90
CA GLU A 41 10.76 16.71 18.59
C GLU A 41 10.87 16.97 17.07
N HIS A 42 10.30 16.09 16.25
CA HIS A 42 10.33 16.15 14.80
C HIS A 42 8.91 16.24 14.22
N PRO A 43 8.72 16.88 13.06
CA PRO A 43 7.44 16.80 12.37
C PRO A 43 7.13 15.34 11.99
N PRO A 44 5.87 14.88 12.19
CA PRO A 44 5.49 13.52 11.83
C PRO A 44 5.59 13.29 10.31
N LEU A 45 5.70 12.02 9.92
CA LEU A 45 5.58 11.61 8.53
C LEU A 45 4.26 12.13 7.95
N ARG A 46 4.32 12.89 6.87
CA ARG A 46 3.14 13.57 6.31
C ARG A 46 2.54 12.74 5.19
N LEU A 47 1.21 12.67 5.16
CA LEU A 47 0.44 12.23 4.01
C LEU A 47 0.20 13.42 3.08
N ARG A 48 0.44 13.22 1.79
CA ARG A 48 0.12 14.17 0.73
C ARG A 48 -0.87 13.53 -0.22
N LEU A 49 -2.09 14.07 -0.23
CA LEU A 49 -3.17 13.56 -1.07
C LEU A 49 -3.12 14.27 -2.42
N TYR A 50 -2.88 13.51 -3.47
CA TYR A 50 -2.75 14.02 -4.83
C TYR A 50 -3.99 13.73 -5.70
N GLY A 51 -4.80 12.74 -5.34
CA GLY A 51 -5.96 12.33 -6.13
C GLY A 51 -5.59 11.77 -7.49
N ASN A 52 -6.46 12.00 -8.48
CA ASN A 52 -6.16 11.70 -9.89
C ASN A 52 -5.26 12.80 -10.48
N TRP A 53 -4.03 12.87 -9.95
CA TRP A 53 -3.09 13.91 -10.33
C TRP A 53 -2.61 13.73 -11.77
N PHE A 54 -2.32 14.88 -12.39
CA PHE A 54 -1.64 14.97 -13.66
C PHE A 54 -0.81 16.26 -13.71
N ILE A 55 0.16 16.31 -14.62
CA ILE A 55 1.01 17.48 -14.87
C ILE A 55 0.42 18.22 -16.07
N PRO A 56 -0.25 19.39 -15.90
CA PRO A 56 -0.94 20.07 -16.99
C PRO A 56 -0.05 20.48 -18.17
N ALA A 57 1.25 20.65 -17.93
CA ALA A 57 2.23 21.01 -18.96
C ALA A 57 2.67 19.82 -19.83
N LEU A 58 2.31 18.59 -19.47
CA LEU A 58 2.65 17.38 -20.22
C LEU A 58 1.45 16.91 -21.05
N MET A 59 1.75 16.36 -22.23
CA MET A 59 0.73 15.72 -23.06
C MET A 59 0.27 14.40 -22.41
N PRO A 60 -0.98 13.95 -22.61
CA PRO A 60 -1.52 12.69 -22.06
C PRO A 60 -0.81 11.38 -22.49
N HIS A 61 0.27 11.48 -23.26
CA HIS A 61 1.09 10.34 -23.67
C HIS A 61 2.56 10.51 -23.26
N ALA A 62 2.91 11.63 -22.63
CA ALA A 62 4.24 11.83 -22.08
C ALA A 62 4.46 10.83 -20.93
N PRO A 63 5.65 10.24 -20.80
CA PRO A 63 5.96 9.39 -19.66
C PRO A 63 5.64 10.08 -18.34
N TYR A 64 4.97 9.33 -17.44
CA TYR A 64 4.64 9.78 -16.09
C TYR A 64 3.75 11.04 -16.02
N TRP A 65 2.94 11.34 -17.05
CA TRP A 65 2.14 12.57 -17.08
C TRP A 65 1.06 12.66 -15.99
N GLY A 66 0.63 11.53 -15.44
CA GLY A 66 -0.37 11.44 -14.38
C GLY A 66 -0.62 9.98 -14.02
N ILE A 67 -1.42 9.71 -12.99
CA ILE A 67 -1.63 8.33 -12.51
C ILE A 67 -2.25 7.41 -13.56
N GLN A 68 -3.15 7.95 -14.40
CA GLN A 68 -3.75 7.18 -15.49
C GLN A 68 -2.70 6.61 -16.44
N TRP A 69 -1.58 7.31 -16.68
CA TRP A 69 -0.48 6.80 -17.50
C TRP A 69 0.08 5.49 -16.96
N TYR A 70 0.32 5.40 -15.65
CA TYR A 70 0.89 4.20 -15.02
C TYR A 70 -0.07 3.02 -15.18
N VAL A 71 -1.35 3.27 -14.97
CA VAL A 71 -2.41 2.27 -15.16
C VAL A 71 -2.45 1.82 -16.63
N ASP A 72 -2.46 2.75 -17.58
CA ASP A 72 -2.50 2.43 -19.01
C ASP A 72 -1.27 1.63 -19.47
N GLN A 73 -0.08 1.94 -18.94
CA GLN A 73 1.15 1.21 -19.29
C GLN A 73 1.19 -0.21 -18.72
N THR A 74 0.42 -0.49 -17.67
CA THR A 74 0.53 -1.74 -16.88
C THR A 74 -0.73 -2.59 -16.96
N TYR A 75 -1.80 -2.05 -17.55
CA TYR A 75 -3.02 -2.77 -17.86
C TYR A 75 -2.81 -3.69 -19.07
N GLN A 76 -3.17 -4.96 -18.88
CA GLN A 76 -3.11 -5.99 -19.93
C GLN A 76 -4.52 -6.30 -20.40
N ALA A 77 -4.89 -5.80 -21.60
CA ALA A 77 -6.23 -5.97 -22.16
C ALA A 77 -6.64 -7.44 -22.32
N GLU A 78 -5.70 -8.35 -22.62
CA GLU A 78 -5.97 -9.79 -22.71
C GLU A 78 -6.40 -10.41 -21.37
N LEU A 79 -5.96 -9.82 -20.26
CA LEU A 79 -6.18 -10.31 -18.89
C LEU A 79 -7.23 -9.50 -18.13
N ASP A 80 -7.63 -8.36 -18.68
CA ASP A 80 -8.51 -7.36 -18.07
C ASP A 80 -8.06 -6.95 -16.65
N ARG A 81 -6.76 -6.67 -16.49
CA ARG A 81 -6.20 -6.29 -15.18
C ARG A 81 -4.89 -5.54 -15.28
N VAL A 82 -4.55 -4.84 -14.19
CA VAL A 82 -3.25 -4.22 -13.97
C VAL A 82 -2.26 -5.25 -13.44
N ILE A 83 -1.04 -5.26 -14.01
CA ILE A 83 0.09 -6.06 -13.53
C ILE A 83 0.82 -5.25 -12.45
N ALA A 84 0.60 -5.61 -11.17
CA ALA A 84 1.12 -4.84 -10.04
C ALA A 84 2.65 -4.70 -10.04
N PRO A 85 3.44 -5.77 -10.32
CA PRO A 85 4.90 -5.65 -10.39
C PRO A 85 5.38 -4.62 -11.42
N ASP A 86 4.72 -4.53 -12.57
CA ASP A 86 5.09 -3.57 -13.62
C ASP A 86 4.78 -2.13 -13.19
N LEU A 87 3.64 -1.91 -12.52
CA LEU A 87 3.27 -0.60 -11.96
C LEU A 87 4.24 -0.13 -10.88
N LEU A 88 4.58 -1.00 -9.94
CA LEU A 88 5.53 -0.69 -8.87
C LEU A 88 6.94 -0.42 -9.42
N GLU A 89 7.32 -1.09 -10.52
CA GLU A 89 8.57 -0.82 -11.23
C GLU A 89 8.59 0.54 -11.93
N LEU A 90 7.46 1.00 -12.49
CA LEU A 90 7.35 2.35 -13.04
C LEU A 90 7.51 3.42 -11.95
N ILE A 91 6.87 3.23 -10.79
CA ILE A 91 7.03 4.13 -9.63
C ILE A 91 8.50 4.16 -9.20
N ARG A 92 9.15 2.99 -9.06
CA ARG A 92 10.56 2.94 -8.65
C ARG A 92 11.51 3.71 -9.59
N LYS A 93 11.17 3.83 -10.88
CA LYS A 93 12.01 4.43 -11.92
C LYS A 93 11.65 5.88 -12.25
N GLU A 94 10.69 6.47 -11.55
CA GLU A 94 10.25 7.81 -11.87
C GLU A 94 11.27 8.88 -11.44
N PRO A 95 11.44 9.98 -12.20
CA PRO A 95 12.48 10.96 -11.92
C PRO A 95 12.38 11.64 -10.55
N TRP A 96 11.17 11.76 -9.99
CA TRP A 96 10.98 12.38 -8.67
C TRP A 96 11.35 11.48 -7.51
N GLN A 97 11.36 10.16 -7.68
CA GLN A 97 11.93 9.26 -6.66
C GLN A 97 13.44 9.44 -6.54
N GLU A 98 14.15 9.71 -7.64
CA GLU A 98 15.57 10.07 -7.61
C GLU A 98 15.81 11.45 -7.00
N ALA A 99 14.98 12.44 -7.36
CA ALA A 99 15.15 13.82 -6.90
C ALA A 99 14.73 14.03 -5.43
N SER A 100 13.72 13.30 -4.96
CA SER A 100 13.15 13.42 -3.61
C SER A 100 12.52 12.10 -3.18
N PRO A 101 13.29 11.15 -2.62
CA PRO A 101 12.77 9.85 -2.19
C PRO A 101 11.55 9.97 -1.26
N HIS A 102 10.48 9.26 -1.58
CA HIS A 102 9.22 9.26 -0.82
C HIS A 102 8.52 7.91 -0.93
N TYR A 103 7.45 7.73 -0.15
CA TYR A 103 6.59 6.56 -0.26
C TYR A 103 5.39 6.85 -1.13
N ASP A 104 4.90 5.84 -1.86
CA ASP A 104 3.74 5.98 -2.74
C ASP A 104 2.67 4.93 -2.48
N LEU A 105 1.45 5.38 -2.21
CA LEU A 105 0.27 4.52 -2.21
C LEU A 105 -0.64 4.86 -3.39
N VAL A 106 -0.90 3.85 -4.21
CA VAL A 106 -1.82 3.92 -5.35
C VAL A 106 -3.11 3.22 -5.01
N MET A 107 -4.26 3.83 -5.30
CA MET A 107 -5.55 3.15 -5.29
C MET A 107 -6.16 3.09 -6.69
N ILE A 108 -6.59 1.91 -7.11
CA ILE A 108 -7.24 1.67 -8.41
C ILE A 108 -8.55 0.92 -8.23
N ASP A 109 -9.47 1.03 -9.19
CA ASP A 109 -10.72 0.28 -9.23
C ASP A 109 -10.73 -0.85 -10.27
N LEU A 110 -9.58 -1.11 -10.89
CA LEU A 110 -9.37 -2.22 -11.81
C LEU A 110 -8.89 -3.48 -11.07
N PRO A 111 -9.20 -4.69 -11.58
CA PRO A 111 -8.60 -5.91 -11.08
C PRO A 111 -7.06 -5.82 -11.12
N LEU A 112 -6.42 -6.45 -10.14
CA LEU A 112 -4.98 -6.41 -9.94
C LEU A 112 -4.44 -7.84 -9.84
N THR A 113 -3.22 -8.08 -10.33
CA THR A 113 -2.50 -9.34 -10.09
C THR A 113 -1.08 -9.06 -9.62
N ASP A 114 -0.59 -9.88 -8.67
CA ASP A 114 0.80 -9.88 -8.23
C ASP A 114 1.72 -10.71 -9.14
N MET A 115 1.14 -11.43 -10.10
CA MET A 115 1.86 -12.29 -11.01
C MET A 115 2.41 -11.49 -12.20
N PRO A 116 3.64 -11.76 -12.66
CA PRO A 116 4.12 -11.22 -13.93
C PRO A 116 3.24 -11.74 -15.08
N ALA A 117 3.10 -10.95 -16.15
CA ALA A 117 2.15 -11.22 -17.24
C ALA A 117 2.18 -12.67 -17.79
N PRO A 118 3.35 -13.32 -18.01
CA PRO A 118 3.37 -14.72 -18.46
C PRO A 118 2.69 -15.71 -17.50
N LEU A 119 2.83 -15.50 -16.18
CA LEU A 119 2.20 -16.35 -15.16
C LEU A 119 0.73 -16.00 -14.98
N ALA A 120 0.37 -14.72 -15.03
CA ALA A 120 -1.01 -14.26 -14.96
C ALA A 120 -1.88 -14.88 -16.09
N ARG A 121 -1.32 -15.07 -17.29
CA ARG A 121 -2.02 -15.78 -18.40
C ARG A 121 -2.34 -17.25 -18.07
N LEU A 122 -1.54 -17.90 -17.22
CA LEU A 122 -1.78 -19.28 -16.79
C LEU A 122 -2.78 -19.38 -15.63
N ARG A 123 -3.09 -18.24 -14.98
CA ARG A 123 -3.95 -18.12 -13.81
C ARG A 123 -4.90 -16.93 -13.99
N SER A 124 -5.69 -16.98 -15.07
CA SER A 124 -6.58 -15.87 -15.46
C SER A 124 -7.70 -15.59 -14.43
N ASP A 125 -7.98 -16.53 -13.53
CA ASP A 125 -8.93 -16.39 -12.43
C ASP A 125 -8.33 -15.73 -11.18
N TYR A 126 -6.99 -15.61 -11.11
CA TYR A 126 -6.31 -15.11 -9.92
C TYR A 126 -6.22 -13.58 -9.89
N ALA A 127 -6.78 -12.97 -8.85
CA ALA A 127 -6.64 -11.55 -8.53
C ALA A 127 -5.99 -11.39 -7.15
N THR A 128 -5.33 -10.26 -6.94
CA THR A 128 -4.86 -9.82 -5.62
C THR A 128 -5.53 -8.51 -5.22
N LEU A 129 -5.68 -8.28 -3.93
CA LEU A 129 -6.26 -7.06 -3.37
C LEU A 129 -5.25 -5.91 -3.30
N SER A 130 -3.98 -6.25 -3.15
CA SER A 130 -2.88 -5.29 -3.09
C SER A 130 -1.55 -5.94 -3.48
N ASN A 131 -0.55 -5.12 -3.76
CA ASN A 131 0.84 -5.54 -3.85
C ASN A 131 1.73 -4.38 -3.41
N SER A 132 2.90 -4.69 -2.87
CA SER A 132 3.89 -3.71 -2.44
C SER A 132 5.31 -4.03 -2.89
N LEU A 133 6.04 -2.94 -3.09
CA LEU A 133 7.49 -2.91 -3.17
C LEU A 133 8.01 -2.41 -1.82
N HIS A 134 8.55 -3.34 -1.02
CA HIS A 134 9.03 -3.10 0.33
C HIS A 134 9.92 -1.86 0.41
N GLY A 135 9.64 -0.98 1.38
CA GLY A 135 10.43 0.24 1.58
C GLY A 135 10.16 1.37 0.59
N LEU A 136 9.20 1.22 -0.34
CA LEU A 136 8.96 2.23 -1.38
C LEU A 136 7.48 2.49 -1.67
N ALA A 137 6.75 1.53 -2.23
CA ALA A 137 5.45 1.80 -2.82
C ALA A 137 4.47 0.64 -2.63
N ALA A 138 3.18 0.92 -2.72
CA ALA A 138 2.13 -0.08 -2.73
C ALA A 138 0.97 0.34 -3.63
N VAL A 139 0.25 -0.66 -4.16
CA VAL A 139 -0.98 -0.48 -4.91
C VAL A 139 -2.10 -1.31 -4.26
N ILE A 140 -3.27 -0.69 -4.11
CA ILE A 140 -4.50 -1.31 -3.61
C ILE A 140 -5.54 -1.29 -4.73
N SER A 141 -6.16 -2.44 -4.99
CA SER A 141 -7.36 -2.52 -5.82
C SER A 141 -8.61 -2.53 -4.95
N VAL A 142 -9.52 -1.59 -5.17
CA VAL A 142 -10.85 -1.59 -4.54
C VAL A 142 -11.86 -2.47 -5.30
N ASN A 143 -11.48 -3.01 -6.47
CA ASN A 143 -12.38 -3.77 -7.35
C ASN A 143 -13.04 -4.96 -6.65
N GLU A 144 -12.23 -5.82 -6.05
CA GLU A 144 -12.69 -7.02 -5.35
C GLU A 144 -13.34 -6.66 -3.99
N VAL A 145 -12.85 -5.62 -3.34
CA VAL A 145 -13.36 -5.18 -2.02
C VAL A 145 -14.78 -4.64 -2.12
N ARG A 146 -15.16 -4.03 -3.26
CA ARG A 146 -16.54 -3.58 -3.55
C ARG A 146 -17.57 -4.71 -3.59
N LYS A 147 -17.14 -5.97 -3.67
CA LYS A 147 -18.04 -7.14 -3.63
C LYS A 147 -18.52 -7.46 -2.21
N LEU A 148 -17.90 -6.86 -1.19
CA LEU A 148 -18.28 -7.01 0.21
C LEU A 148 -19.48 -6.12 0.59
N HIS A 149 -20.08 -6.37 1.75
CA HIS A 149 -21.08 -5.45 2.30
C HIS A 149 -20.43 -4.13 2.73
N SER A 150 -21.18 -3.03 2.76
CA SER A 150 -20.61 -1.67 2.94
C SER A 150 -19.73 -1.51 4.19
N LEU A 151 -20.11 -2.11 5.32
CA LEU A 151 -19.30 -2.06 6.55
C LEU A 151 -18.01 -2.90 6.44
N GLU A 152 -18.08 -4.05 5.78
CA GLU A 152 -16.94 -4.92 5.52
C GLU A 152 -16.00 -4.30 4.50
N GLN A 153 -16.53 -3.62 3.49
CA GLN A 153 -15.78 -2.87 2.50
C GLN A 153 -14.93 -1.78 3.18
N GLU A 154 -15.54 -0.96 4.05
CA GLU A 154 -14.80 0.08 4.77
C GLU A 154 -13.70 -0.52 5.67
N ALA A 155 -14.04 -1.55 6.45
CA ALA A 155 -13.07 -2.23 7.32
C ALA A 155 -11.92 -2.87 6.51
N GLY A 156 -12.25 -3.50 5.38
CA GLY A 156 -11.28 -4.10 4.47
C GLY A 156 -10.33 -3.07 3.85
N ILE A 157 -10.83 -1.93 3.40
CA ILE A 157 -10.00 -0.84 2.86
C ILE A 157 -9.08 -0.27 3.94
N ARG A 158 -9.60 -0.01 5.15
CA ARG A 158 -8.77 0.44 6.28
C ARG A 158 -7.66 -0.56 6.58
N ARG A 159 -7.97 -1.86 6.57
CA ARG A 159 -6.99 -2.93 6.77
C ARG A 159 -5.94 -2.96 5.67
N LEU A 160 -6.33 -2.93 4.40
CA LEU A 160 -5.41 -2.92 3.25
C LEU A 160 -4.48 -1.70 3.28
N ALA A 161 -4.99 -0.52 3.65
CA ALA A 161 -4.18 0.69 3.76
C ALA A 161 -3.10 0.56 4.85
N ARG A 162 -3.44 -0.01 6.01
CA ARG A 162 -2.46 -0.29 7.09
C ARG A 162 -1.47 -1.39 6.69
N HIS A 163 -1.94 -2.43 6.00
CA HIS A 163 -1.09 -3.51 5.48
C HIS A 163 -0.06 -2.96 4.48
N ALA A 164 -0.52 -2.21 3.48
CA ALA A 164 0.32 -1.55 2.49
C ALA A 164 1.32 -0.59 3.13
N LEU A 165 0.86 0.25 4.08
CA LEU A 165 1.73 1.14 4.83
C LEU A 165 2.77 0.38 5.67
N GLY A 166 2.37 -0.75 6.26
CA GLY A 166 3.29 -1.65 6.95
C GLY A 166 4.41 -2.17 6.04
N HIS A 167 4.10 -2.56 4.80
CA HIS A 167 5.12 -2.97 3.83
C HIS A 167 6.05 -1.82 3.41
N MET A 168 5.49 -0.62 3.16
CA MET A 168 6.29 0.57 2.83
C MET A 168 7.21 0.99 3.99
N LEU A 169 6.74 0.85 5.24
CA LEU A 169 7.50 1.19 6.45
C LEU A 169 8.27 0.01 7.05
N GLY A 170 8.44 -1.09 6.32
CA GLY A 170 9.27 -2.20 6.74
C GLY A 170 8.81 -2.89 8.02
N ALA A 171 7.49 -3.02 8.24
CA ALA A 171 6.88 -3.76 9.35
C ALA A 171 7.31 -5.23 9.40
N ILE A 172 7.80 -5.77 8.28
CA ILE A 172 8.46 -7.07 8.24
C ILE A 172 9.89 -6.86 7.77
N ASP A 173 10.84 -7.21 8.64
CA ASP A 173 12.26 -7.29 8.29
C ASP A 173 12.49 -8.37 7.23
N LEU A 174 13.19 -8.02 6.14
CA LEU A 174 13.48 -8.94 5.05
C LEU A 174 14.39 -10.11 5.46
N ALA A 175 15.11 -10.00 6.57
CA ALA A 175 15.92 -11.07 7.14
C ALA A 175 15.13 -12.05 8.02
N ARG A 176 13.90 -11.71 8.44
CA ARG A 176 13.08 -12.55 9.34
C ARG A 176 12.74 -13.88 8.69
N GLN A 177 12.99 -14.98 9.39
CA GLN A 177 12.71 -16.36 8.92
C GLN A 177 11.54 -17.04 9.67
N GLU A 178 11.18 -16.55 10.86
CA GLU A 178 10.16 -17.16 11.71
C GLU A 178 8.87 -16.36 11.71
N GLN A 179 7.73 -17.07 11.78
CA GLN A 179 6.38 -16.49 11.83
C GLN A 179 6.12 -15.51 10.66
N VAL A 180 6.66 -15.87 9.51
CA VAL A 180 6.46 -15.21 8.23
C VAL A 180 6.16 -16.24 7.15
N GLU A 181 5.45 -15.81 6.12
CA GLU A 181 5.24 -16.56 4.90
C GLU A 181 5.58 -15.68 3.70
N ARG A 182 6.10 -16.28 2.62
CA ARG A 182 6.39 -15.56 1.38
C ARG A 182 5.28 -15.81 0.36
N ARG A 183 4.73 -14.73 -0.20
CA ARG A 183 3.73 -14.76 -1.28
C ARG A 183 4.23 -13.85 -2.39
N GLY A 184 4.59 -14.44 -3.53
CA GLY A 184 5.27 -13.71 -4.60
C GLY A 184 6.55 -13.02 -4.12
N THR A 185 6.62 -11.70 -4.33
CA THR A 185 7.73 -10.83 -3.90
C THR A 185 7.61 -10.38 -2.44
N GLU A 186 6.46 -10.54 -1.81
CA GLU A 186 6.15 -10.04 -0.48
C GLU A 186 6.39 -11.09 0.60
N MET A 187 6.66 -10.62 1.81
CA MET A 187 6.67 -11.45 3.02
C MET A 187 5.61 -10.94 3.98
N HIS A 188 4.77 -11.83 4.48
CA HIS A 188 3.65 -11.55 5.34
C HIS A 188 3.86 -12.18 6.72
N CYS A 189 3.23 -11.64 7.75
CA CYS A 189 3.32 -12.19 9.10
C CYS A 189 2.26 -13.27 9.29
N THR A 190 2.59 -14.34 10.01
CA THR A 190 1.61 -15.41 10.34
C THR A 190 0.99 -15.27 11.73
N ASN A 191 1.42 -14.28 12.53
CA ASN A 191 0.77 -13.96 13.80
C ASN A 191 -0.54 -13.20 13.58
N ARG A 192 -1.41 -13.11 14.60
CA ARG A 192 -2.55 -12.20 14.61
C ARG A 192 -2.06 -10.75 14.48
N CYS A 193 -2.13 -10.23 13.26
CA CYS A 193 -1.47 -9.02 12.81
C CYS A 193 -2.06 -8.59 11.46
N VAL A 194 -2.19 -7.28 11.23
CA VAL A 194 -2.59 -6.70 9.93
C VAL A 194 -1.68 -7.09 8.78
N MET A 195 -0.44 -7.47 9.08
CA MET A 195 0.52 -7.96 8.08
C MET A 195 0.25 -9.40 7.62
N ARG A 196 -0.83 -10.06 8.07
CA ARG A 196 -1.31 -11.32 7.47
C ARG A 196 -1.82 -11.08 6.06
N HIS A 197 -1.45 -11.98 5.14
CA HIS A 197 -1.96 -11.99 3.78
C HIS A 197 -3.46 -12.29 3.78
N ALA A 198 -4.21 -11.63 2.90
CA ALA A 198 -5.59 -11.98 2.57
C ALA A 198 -5.61 -12.39 1.11
N ALA A 199 -5.97 -13.65 0.83
CA ALA A 199 -5.97 -14.20 -0.53
C ALA A 199 -7.13 -13.66 -1.37
N ASP A 200 -8.24 -13.29 -0.74
CA ASP A 200 -9.43 -12.73 -1.39
C ASP A 200 -10.20 -11.78 -0.45
N ALA A 201 -11.26 -11.17 -0.97
CA ALA A 201 -12.06 -10.20 -0.23
C ALA A 201 -12.79 -10.81 0.98
N ALA A 202 -13.18 -12.09 0.92
CA ALA A 202 -13.86 -12.74 2.04
C ALA A 202 -12.87 -12.96 3.20
N GLU A 203 -11.67 -13.48 2.91
CA GLU A 203 -10.60 -13.60 3.91
C GLU A 203 -10.18 -12.22 4.44
N LEU A 204 -10.16 -11.18 3.61
CA LEU A 204 -9.90 -9.81 4.05
C LEU A 204 -10.91 -9.35 5.12
N ALA A 205 -12.20 -9.62 4.91
CA ALA A 205 -13.26 -9.27 5.85
C ALA A 205 -13.11 -10.04 7.18
N GLU A 206 -12.83 -11.35 7.11
CA GLU A 206 -12.58 -12.19 8.29
C GLU A 206 -11.39 -11.67 9.11
N LEU A 207 -10.28 -11.35 8.44
CA LEU A 207 -9.08 -10.82 9.09
C LEU A 207 -9.32 -9.42 9.68
N ALA A 208 -10.07 -8.56 8.99
CA ALA A 208 -10.44 -7.24 9.50
C ALA A 208 -11.31 -7.35 10.76
N GLN A 209 -12.24 -8.32 10.79
CA GLN A 209 -13.07 -8.58 11.97
C GLN A 209 -12.24 -9.15 13.14
N ASP A 210 -11.36 -10.10 12.86
CA ASP A 210 -10.45 -10.66 13.86
C ASP A 210 -9.55 -9.57 14.47
N GLU A 211 -9.08 -8.62 13.67
CA GLU A 211 -8.19 -7.55 14.11
C GLU A 211 -8.92 -6.39 14.81
N ALA A 212 -10.24 -6.21 14.58
CA ALA A 212 -11.01 -5.09 15.14
C ALA A 212 -11.03 -5.02 16.67
N ALA A 213 -10.78 -6.13 17.36
CA ALA A 213 -10.69 -6.18 18.82
C ALA A 213 -9.30 -5.81 19.37
N LEU A 214 -8.31 -5.57 18.51
CA LEU A 214 -6.96 -5.20 18.91
C LEU A 214 -6.89 -3.69 19.19
N GLU A 215 -6.19 -3.33 20.27
CA GLU A 215 -5.84 -1.92 20.52
C GLU A 215 -4.79 -1.42 19.52
N TRP A 216 -4.03 -2.35 18.95
CA TRP A 216 -2.98 -2.08 17.97
C TRP A 216 -2.90 -3.22 16.95
N ASP A 217 -2.96 -2.86 15.68
CA ASP A 217 -3.15 -3.81 14.57
C ASP A 217 -1.90 -4.67 14.26
N PHE A 218 -0.73 -4.31 14.82
CA PHE A 218 0.53 -5.02 14.57
C PHE A 218 0.96 -5.88 15.76
N CYS A 219 1.39 -7.11 15.49
CA CYS A 219 1.95 -7.97 16.52
C CYS A 219 3.26 -7.38 17.10
N PRO A 220 3.76 -7.87 18.26
CA PRO A 220 4.97 -7.33 18.87
C PRO A 220 6.21 -7.37 17.98
N LEU A 221 6.32 -8.35 17.08
CA LEU A 221 7.46 -8.46 16.15
C LEU A 221 7.39 -7.37 15.07
N CYS A 222 6.24 -7.21 14.41
CA CYS A 222 6.07 -6.18 13.40
C CYS A 222 6.13 -4.76 13.99
N THR A 223 5.63 -4.59 15.22
CA THR A 223 5.74 -3.32 15.95
C THR A 223 7.20 -2.93 16.18
N ARG A 224 8.07 -3.86 16.59
CA ARG A 224 9.49 -3.56 16.77
C ARG A 224 10.18 -3.15 15.47
N SER A 225 9.85 -3.81 14.36
CA SER A 225 10.39 -3.44 13.04
C SER A 225 9.94 -2.04 12.63
N LEU A 226 8.64 -1.73 12.79
CA LEU A 226 8.09 -0.39 12.54
C LEU A 226 8.77 0.67 13.42
N ASP A 227 8.88 0.44 14.74
CA ASP A 227 9.50 1.39 15.66
C ASP A 227 10.96 1.67 15.28
N SER A 228 11.70 0.64 14.84
CA SER A 228 13.10 0.79 14.41
C SER A 228 13.22 1.62 13.14
N LEU A 229 12.42 1.31 12.12
CA LEU A 229 12.49 2.00 10.83
C LEU A 229 11.93 3.42 10.92
N PHE A 230 10.82 3.61 11.63
CA PHE A 230 10.22 4.92 11.84
C PHE A 230 11.19 5.89 12.55
N LYS A 231 11.94 5.42 13.54
CA LYS A 231 13.03 6.19 14.15
C LYS A 231 14.10 6.53 13.11
N HIS A 232 14.57 5.56 12.33
CA HIS A 232 15.58 5.81 11.30
C HIS A 232 15.12 6.88 10.31
N GLU A 233 13.87 6.80 9.81
CA GLU A 233 13.33 7.77 8.85
C GLU A 233 13.22 9.19 9.43
N ILE A 234 12.84 9.31 10.70
CA ILE A 234 12.75 10.60 11.38
C ILE A 234 14.13 11.21 11.63
N PHE A 235 15.10 10.41 12.13
CA PHE A 235 16.40 10.93 12.56
C PHE A 235 17.42 11.07 11.43
N SER A 236 17.35 10.25 10.38
CA SER A 236 18.25 10.35 9.22
C SER A 236 17.88 11.46 8.23
N SER A 237 16.76 12.16 8.46
CA SER A 237 16.27 13.26 7.61
C SER A 237 16.76 14.65 8.04
N ASN A 238 17.54 14.75 9.13
CA ASN A 238 18.19 15.98 9.63
C ASN A 238 19.69 15.98 9.34
#